data_AF-A0A936KK63-F1
#
_entry.id   AF-A0A936KK63-F1
#
_cell.length_a   1.000
_cell.length_b   1.000
_cell.length_c   1.000
_cell.angle_alpha   90.00
_cell.angle_beta   90.00
_cell.angle_gamma   90.00
#
_symmetry.space_group_name_H-M   'P 1'
#
loop_
_entity.id
_entity.type
_entity.pdbx_description
1 polymer ?
#
loop_
_entity_poly.entity_id
_entity_poly.type
_entity_poly.pdbx_seq_one_letter_code
_entity_poly.pdbx_strand_id
1 'polypeptide(L)' 'MTASKILSVSVLIEWNTNLFAPPMYSQSANLLYNYYINSNNIVIRNDAPSGDCLICNKPVKILITYEE' A
#
# COMPACT_ATOMS: atom_id res chain seq x y z
N MET A 1 15.63 13.67 -0.82
CA MET A 1 15.37 12.81 0.35
C MET A 1 16.23 11.56 0.23
N THR A 2 17.13 11.32 1.18
CA THR A 2 17.77 10.00 1.32
C THR A 2 16.84 9.11 2.15
N ALA A 3 16.72 7.83 1.83
CA ALA A 3 15.87 6.89 2.56
C ALA A 3 16.14 6.85 4.08
N SER A 4 17.33 7.28 4.51
CA SER A 4 17.72 7.38 5.93
C SER A 4 16.88 8.35 6.76
N LYS A 5 16.16 9.29 6.13
CA LYS A 5 15.30 10.26 6.83
C LYS A 5 13.86 9.78 6.99
N ILE A 6 13.47 8.65 6.37
CA ILE A 6 12.11 8.12 6.46
C ILE A 6 11.96 7.40 7.80
N LEU A 7 11.04 7.88 8.64
CA LEU A 7 10.69 7.28 9.92
C LEU A 7 9.61 6.20 9.76
N SER A 8 8.62 6.45 8.91
CA SER A 8 7.58 5.47 8.62
C SER A 8 6.92 5.73 7.27
N VAL A 9 6.37 4.66 6.70
CA VAL A 9 5.51 4.71 5.52
C VAL A 9 4.27 3.91 5.84
N SER A 10 3.11 4.41 5.43
CA SER A 10 1.85 3.66 5.43
C SER A 10 1.23 3.72 4.05
N VAL A 11 0.98 2.55 3.45
CA VAL A 11 0.29 2.42 2.17
C VAL A 11 -1.12 1.93 2.42
N LEU A 12 -2.11 2.71 1.98
CA LEU A 12 -3.53 2.38 2.07
C LEU A 12 -4.10 2.30 0.66
N ILE A 13 -4.92 1.28 0.41
CA ILE A 13 -5.63 1.12 -0.86
C ILE A 13 -7.12 1.24 -0.60
N GLU A 14 -7.82 1.92 -1.50
CA GLU A 14 -9.27 2.03 -1.41
C GLU A 14 -9.92 0.65 -1.47
N TRP A 15 -10.84 0.33 -0.56
CA TRP A 15 -11.58 -0.95 -0.60
C TRP A 15 -13.07 -0.74 -0.88
N ASN A 16 -13.57 0.46 -0.61
CA ASN A 16 -14.90 0.96 -0.94
C ASN A 16 -14.78 2.47 -1.20
N THR A 17 -15.72 3.09 -1.90
CA THR A 17 -15.64 4.49 -2.34
C THR A 17 -15.24 5.44 -1.21
N ASN A 18 -14.07 6.09 -1.36
CA ASN A 18 -13.42 6.98 -0.40
C ASN A 18 -12.99 6.35 0.95
N LEU A 19 -13.07 5.03 1.10
CA LEU A 19 -12.64 4.28 2.27
C LEU A 19 -11.35 3.50 1.97
N PHE A 20 -10.30 3.81 2.73
CA PHE A 20 -8.96 3.29 2.53
C PHE A 20 -8.58 2.36 3.67
N ALA A 21 -7.93 1.26 3.35
CA ALA A 21 -7.54 0.26 4.34
C ALA A 21 -6.08 -0.16 4.17
N PRO A 22 -5.42 -0.60 5.26
CA PRO A 22 -4.05 -1.09 5.25
C PRO A 22 -3.96 -2.51 4.65
N PRO A 23 -2.74 -3.06 4.48
CA PRO A 23 -2.56 -4.48 4.18
C PRO A 23 -3.28 -5.37 5.21
N MET A 24 -3.70 -6.56 4.78
CA MET A 24 -4.39 -7.55 5.63
C MET A 24 -5.71 -7.06 6.25
N TYR A 25 -6.41 -6.15 5.58
CA TYR A 25 -7.71 -5.68 6.05
C TYR A 25 -8.77 -6.79 6.00
N SER A 26 -9.25 -7.23 7.17
CA SER A 26 -10.09 -8.41 7.31
C SER A 26 -11.50 -8.27 6.73
N GLN A 27 -12.01 -7.05 6.53
CA GLN A 27 -13.36 -6.84 6.01
C GLN A 27 -13.43 -6.80 4.47
N SER A 28 -12.30 -6.95 3.76
CA SER A 28 -12.29 -7.02 2.29
C SER A 28 -11.36 -8.13 1.81
N ALA A 29 -11.95 -9.28 1.48
CA ALA A 29 -11.23 -10.38 0.82
C ALA A 29 -10.66 -9.97 -0.56
N ASN A 30 -11.22 -8.92 -1.16
CA ASN A 30 -10.76 -8.33 -2.42
C ASN A 30 -9.71 -7.23 -2.22
N LEU A 31 -9.03 -7.20 -1.08
CA LEU A 31 -7.95 -6.27 -0.78
C LEU A 31 -6.71 -7.02 -0.29
N LEU A 32 -6.16 -7.87 -1.17
CA LEU A 32 -4.95 -8.63 -0.90
C LEU A 32 -3.76 -7.93 -1.53
N TYR A 33 -3.00 -7.25 -0.68
CA TYR A 33 -1.74 -6.63 -1.08
C TYR A 33 -0.79 -6.57 0.10
N ASN A 34 0.48 -6.39 -0.23
CA ASN A 34 1.51 -6.03 0.71
C ASN A 34 2.37 -4.91 0.11
N TYR A 35 3.23 -4.30 0.90
CA TYR A 35 4.19 -3.34 0.39
C TYR A 35 5.52 -3.45 1.11
N TYR A 36 6.57 -3.04 0.43
CA TYR A 36 7.91 -2.92 1.00
C TYR A 36 8.60 -1.69 0.44
N ILE A 37 9.61 -1.23 1.18
CA ILE A 37 10.38 -0.05 0.84
C ILE A 37 11.79 -0.51 0.55
N ASN A 38 12.35 -0.08 -0.58
CA ASN A 38 13.77 -0.20 -0.86
C ASN A 38 14.40 1.19 -0.96
N SER A 39 15.69 1.27 -1.26
CA SER A 39 16.44 2.53 -1.26
C SER A 39 15.84 3.64 -2.12
N ASN A 40 15.09 3.29 -3.16
CA ASN A 40 14.58 4.24 -4.15
C ASN A 40 13.05 4.22 -4.31
N ASN A 41 12.37 3.15 -3.88
CA ASN A 41 10.98 2.92 -4.22
C ASN A 41 10.16 2.42 -3.03
N ILE A 42 8.90 2.81 -3.02
CA ILE A 42 7.83 2.11 -2.29
C ILE A 42 7.20 1.16 -3.31
N VAL A 43 7.31 -0.14 -3.07
CA VAL A 43 6.77 -1.17 -3.97
C VAL A 43 5.50 -1.74 -3.35
N ILE A 44 4.40 -1.66 -4.09
CA ILE A 44 3.11 -2.25 -3.73
C ILE A 44 2.95 -3.55 -4.52
N ARG A 45 2.81 -4.67 -3.82
CA ARG A 45 2.67 -6.00 -4.41
C ARG A 45 1.21 -6.43 -4.33
N ASN A 46 0.61 -6.74 -5.47
CA ASN A 46 -0.70 -7.40 -5.55
C ASN A 46 -0.53 -8.86 -5.12
N ASP A 47 -1.13 -9.24 -4.00
CA ASP A 47 -1.03 -10.59 -3.41
C ASP A 47 -2.26 -11.43 -3.73
N ALA A 48 -2.99 -11.06 -4.79
CA ALA A 48 -4.14 -11.80 -5.24
C ALA A 48 -3.75 -13.21 -5.76
N PRO A 49 -4.63 -14.21 -5.61
CA PRO A 49 -4.46 -15.52 -6.26
C PRO A 49 -4.31 -15.37 -7.79
N SER A 50 -3.61 -16.33 -8.41
CA SER A 50 -3.14 -16.24 -9.81
C SER A 50 -4.19 -15.75 -10.80
N GLY A 51 -3.84 -14.68 -11.53
CA GLY A 51 -4.62 -14.10 -12.62
C GLY A 51 -5.45 -12.88 -12.25
N ASP A 52 -5.79 -12.71 -10.96
CA ASP A 52 -6.57 -11.56 -10.51
C ASP A 52 -5.67 -10.38 -10.14
N CYS A 53 -6.11 -9.17 -10.48
CA CYS A 53 -5.54 -7.95 -9.92
C CYS A 53 -6.58 -7.19 -9.10
N LEU A 54 -6.56 -7.43 -7.79
CA LEU A 54 -7.53 -6.86 -6.86
C LEU A 54 -7.28 -5.37 -6.60
N ILE A 55 -6.06 -4.89 -6.88
CA ILE A 55 -5.64 -3.50 -6.57
C ILE A 55 -5.32 -2.63 -7.80
N CYS A 56 -5.27 -3.18 -9.02
CA CYS A 56 -4.74 -2.45 -10.20
C CYS A 56 -5.51 -1.19 -10.59
N ASN A 57 -6.79 -1.10 -10.25
CA ASN A 57 -7.65 0.05 -10.57
C ASN A 57 -8.17 0.77 -9.33
N LYS A 58 -7.47 0.62 -8.20
CA LYS A 58 -7.89 1.19 -6.92
C LYS A 58 -7.03 2.40 -6.56
N PRO A 59 -7.63 3.51 -6.10
CA PRO A 59 -6.90 4.63 -5.56
C PRO A 59 -5.94 4.22 -4.42
N VAL A 60 -4.77 4.83 -4.40
CA VAL A 60 -3.71 4.58 -3.41
C VAL A 60 -3.46 5.85 -2.61
N LYS A 61 -3.36 5.72 -1.28
CA LYS A 61 -2.85 6.76 -0.37
C LYS A 61 -1.54 6.28 0.24
N ILE A 62 -0.53 7.14 0.19
CA ILE A 62 0.77 6.89 0.80
C ILE A 62 1.02 8.02 1.81
N LEU A 63 1.19 7.65 3.07
CA LEU A 63 1.60 8.57 4.14
C LEU A 63 3.06 8.30 4.49
N ILE A 64 3.89 9.34 4.45
CA ILE A 64 5.32 9.26 4.73
C ILE A 64 5.63 10.22 5.88
N THR A 65 6.19 9.69 6.96
CA THR A 65 6.75 10.49 8.06
C THR A 65 8.25 10.50 7.91
N TYR A 66 8.87 11.68 7.97
CA TYR A 66 10.31 11.87 7.81
C TYR A 66 10.86 12.93 8.76
N GLU A 67 12.15 12.84 9.07
CA GLU A 67 12.88 13.90 9.76
C GLU A 67 13.30 14.99 8.76
N GLU A 68 13.13 16.26 9.14
CA GLU A 68 13.48 17.41 8.30
C GLU A 68 15.00 17.50 8.03
#